data_AF-A0A6L7WY16-F1
#
_entry.id   AF-A0A6L7WY16-F1
#
_cell.length_a   1.000
_cell.length_b   1.000
_cell.length_c   1.000
_cell.angle_alpha   90.00
_cell.angle_beta   90.00
_cell.angle_gamma   90.00
#
_symmetry.space_group_name_H-M   'P 1'
#
loop_
_entity.id
_entity.type
_entity.pdbx_description
1 polymer ?
#
loop_
_entity_poly.entity_id
_entity_poly.type
_entity_poly.pdbx_seq_one_letter_code
_entity_poly.pdbx_strand_id
1 'polypeptide(L)'
;MPAYKTPDNLVELLGKVVRSASLTNYYRPRLLGSTGIATLDEFRTIPPTPLSDFRERALRDTLAEPSKVDWIVGADGGQSPTRTAMVENADEGAIRYDVLADAVKEQVSLDASTVCAAVSTPEGRYFASEVATILIAAGAHAHVFTDDGRPRTYERLELLGPDVVVILSPRLEEDRLPATTRLAITFNRERRMTWLPQLDVYHVDGLGFLGHSSDLDTYTLNSDVYYFEQSGDGRLMVTPIYGRVQPALRVLTEDKVEFVAESRVRFVE
;
A
#
# COMPACT_ATOMS: atom_id res chain seq x y z
N MET A 1 13.50 14.77 -8.23
CA MET A 1 12.37 14.17 -7.49
C MET A 1 11.25 13.98 -8.49
N PRO A 2 10.80 12.75 -8.75
CA PRO A 2 9.51 12.58 -9.38
C PRO A 2 8.49 13.22 -8.42
N ALA A 3 7.73 14.16 -8.93
CA ALA A 3 6.65 14.73 -8.16
C ALA A 3 5.44 13.82 -8.41
N TYR A 4 5.08 12.99 -7.41
CA TYR A 4 3.81 12.27 -7.37
C TYR A 4 2.69 13.31 -7.32
N LYS A 5 2.31 13.80 -8.49
CA LYS A 5 1.41 14.93 -8.67
C LYS A 5 0.01 14.42 -8.92
N THR A 6 -0.95 15.08 -8.30
CA THR A 6 -2.36 14.93 -8.63
C THR A 6 -2.56 15.08 -10.15
N PRO A 7 -3.21 14.11 -10.83
CA PRO A 7 -3.41 14.20 -12.27
C PRO A 7 -4.34 15.36 -12.64
N ASP A 8 -4.05 16.05 -13.76
CA ASP A 8 -4.87 17.16 -14.25
C ASP A 8 -6.33 16.74 -14.54
N ASN A 9 -6.55 15.46 -14.88
CA ASN A 9 -7.87 14.88 -15.14
C ASN A 9 -8.49 14.18 -13.92
N LEU A 10 -8.09 14.54 -12.69
CA LEU A 10 -8.55 13.91 -11.45
C LEU A 10 -10.08 13.71 -11.37
N VAL A 11 -10.87 14.73 -11.72
CA VAL A 11 -12.35 14.65 -11.66
C VAL A 11 -12.90 13.54 -12.57
N GLU A 12 -12.31 13.38 -13.76
CA GLU A 12 -12.67 12.30 -14.69
C GLU A 12 -12.35 10.93 -14.09
N LEU A 13 -11.16 10.79 -13.51
CA LEU A 13 -10.71 9.54 -12.87
C LEU A 13 -11.62 9.16 -11.69
N LEU A 14 -11.89 10.11 -10.79
CA LEU A 14 -12.82 9.93 -9.67
C LEU A 14 -14.25 9.63 -10.16
N GLY A 15 -14.72 10.29 -11.21
CA GLY A 15 -16.02 10.00 -11.82
C GLY A 15 -16.15 8.56 -12.31
N LYS A 16 -15.09 7.98 -12.86
CA LYS A 16 -15.04 6.56 -13.22
C LYS A 16 -15.03 5.65 -11.97
N VAL A 17 -14.38 6.04 -10.86
CA VAL A 17 -14.46 5.30 -9.58
C VAL A 17 -15.91 5.28 -9.08
N VAL A 18 -16.54 6.45 -9.02
CA VAL A 18 -17.93 6.63 -8.53
C VAL A 18 -18.91 5.82 -9.38
N ARG A 19 -18.75 5.83 -10.70
CA ARG A 19 -19.53 5.00 -11.60
C ARG A 19 -19.39 3.52 -11.27
N SER A 20 -18.16 3.03 -11.09
CA SER A 20 -17.91 1.63 -10.72
C SER A 20 -18.52 1.31 -9.36
N ALA A 21 -18.35 2.19 -8.37
CA ALA A 21 -18.91 2.04 -7.04
C ALA A 21 -20.44 1.93 -7.07
N SER A 22 -21.13 2.68 -7.94
CA SER A 22 -22.58 2.60 -8.11
C SER A 22 -23.09 1.22 -8.54
N LEU A 23 -22.22 0.38 -9.11
CA LEU A 23 -22.54 -0.99 -9.50
C LEU A 23 -22.49 -1.97 -8.31
N THR A 24 -21.72 -1.66 -7.27
CA THR A 24 -21.55 -2.52 -6.07
C THR A 24 -22.80 -2.49 -5.19
N ASN A 25 -23.10 -3.59 -4.49
CA ASN A 25 -24.20 -3.61 -3.50
C ASN A 25 -23.93 -2.69 -2.32
N TYR A 26 -22.65 -2.49 -1.99
CA TYR A 26 -22.23 -1.67 -0.87
C TYR A 26 -22.43 -0.17 -1.13
N TYR A 27 -21.92 0.38 -2.24
CA TYR A 27 -21.98 1.82 -2.49
C TYR A 27 -23.27 2.28 -3.17
N ARG A 28 -23.95 1.43 -3.95
CA ARG A 28 -25.21 1.81 -4.63
C ARG A 28 -26.23 2.52 -3.73
N PRO A 29 -26.59 2.01 -2.53
CA PRO A 29 -27.52 2.72 -1.65
C PRO A 29 -26.95 4.02 -1.05
N ARG A 30 -25.62 4.15 -0.94
CA ARG A 30 -24.95 5.34 -0.39
C ARG A 30 -24.84 6.48 -1.39
N LEU A 31 -24.83 6.16 -2.68
CA LEU A 31 -24.71 7.15 -3.76
C LEU A 31 -26.07 7.74 -4.18
N LEU A 32 -27.19 7.28 -3.61
CA LEU A 32 -28.54 7.80 -3.86
C LEU A 32 -28.91 7.93 -5.36
N GLY A 33 -28.41 7.01 -6.19
CA GLY A 33 -28.62 7.02 -7.64
C GLY A 33 -27.63 7.87 -8.44
N SER A 34 -26.68 8.56 -7.79
CA SER A 34 -25.56 9.20 -8.47
C SER A 34 -24.63 8.15 -9.08
N THR A 35 -24.22 8.40 -10.33
CA THR A 35 -23.32 7.52 -11.11
C THR A 35 -22.06 8.24 -11.58
N GLY A 36 -21.82 9.45 -11.08
CA GLY A 36 -20.67 10.27 -11.45
C GLY A 36 -20.61 11.58 -10.67
N ILE A 37 -19.58 12.37 -10.99
CA ILE A 37 -19.33 13.70 -10.44
C ILE A 37 -18.90 14.62 -11.59
N ALA A 38 -19.16 15.91 -11.44
CA ALA A 38 -18.66 16.98 -12.33
C ALA A 38 -17.62 17.86 -11.64
N THR A 39 -17.54 17.84 -10.30
CA THR A 39 -16.60 18.64 -9.52
C THR A 39 -16.06 17.87 -8.30
N LEU A 40 -14.95 18.35 -7.72
CA LEU A 40 -14.45 17.82 -6.44
C LEU A 40 -15.41 18.12 -5.28
N ASP A 41 -16.15 19.21 -5.34
CA ASP A 41 -17.12 19.54 -4.28
C ASP A 41 -18.29 18.56 -4.27
N GLU A 42 -18.78 18.15 -5.45
CA GLU A 42 -19.75 17.06 -5.56
C GLU A 42 -19.20 15.76 -5.00
N PHE A 43 -17.94 15.41 -5.31
CA PHE A 43 -17.30 14.22 -4.76
C PHE A 43 -17.25 14.25 -3.23
N ARG A 44 -16.93 15.41 -2.64
CA ARG A 44 -16.86 15.60 -1.18
C ARG A 44 -18.20 15.45 -0.47
N THR A 45 -19.33 15.48 -1.19
CA THR A 45 -20.65 15.21 -0.60
C THR A 45 -20.90 13.72 -0.34
N ILE A 46 -20.14 12.82 -0.99
CA ILE A 46 -20.25 11.37 -0.76
C ILE A 46 -19.83 11.08 0.68
N PRO A 47 -20.64 10.40 1.51
CA PRO A 47 -20.27 10.14 2.89
C PRO A 47 -18.94 9.36 2.99
N PRO A 48 -18.04 9.72 3.93
CA PRO A 48 -16.82 8.95 4.17
C PRO A 48 -17.14 7.49 4.53
N THR A 49 -16.27 6.59 4.12
CA THR A 49 -16.36 5.17 4.40
C THR A 49 -15.34 4.78 5.45
N PRO A 50 -15.72 4.44 6.69
CA PRO A 50 -14.75 3.94 7.65
C PRO A 50 -14.00 2.71 7.11
N LEU A 51 -12.68 2.68 7.27
CA LEU A 51 -11.87 1.55 6.79
C LEU A 51 -12.31 0.20 7.41
N SER A 52 -12.66 0.20 8.70
CA SER A 52 -13.25 -0.95 9.39
C SER A 52 -14.50 -1.45 8.68
N ASP A 53 -15.41 -0.53 8.36
CA ASP A 53 -16.67 -0.84 7.70
C ASP A 53 -16.46 -1.43 6.31
N PHE A 54 -15.46 -0.96 5.56
CA PHE A 54 -15.14 -1.50 4.24
C PHE A 54 -14.56 -2.91 4.35
N ARG A 55 -13.62 -3.12 5.29
CA ARG A 55 -12.96 -4.40 5.52
C ARG A 55 -13.92 -5.50 5.97
N GLU A 56 -15.01 -5.19 6.67
CA GLU A 56 -15.95 -6.21 7.18
C GLU A 56 -17.03 -6.64 6.15
N ARG A 57 -17.00 -6.11 4.92
CA ARG A 57 -17.99 -6.47 3.90
C ARG A 57 -17.66 -7.78 3.20
N ALA A 58 -18.70 -8.50 2.81
CA ALA A 58 -18.52 -9.63 1.92
C ALA A 58 -17.95 -9.13 0.58
N LEU A 59 -16.94 -9.83 0.05
CA LEU A 59 -16.27 -9.45 -1.20
C LEU A 59 -17.26 -9.21 -2.33
N ARG A 60 -18.26 -10.10 -2.49
CA ARG A 60 -19.31 -9.96 -3.52
C ARG A 60 -20.08 -8.64 -3.47
N ASP A 61 -20.14 -7.98 -2.32
CA ASP A 61 -20.87 -6.73 -2.14
C ASP A 61 -20.01 -5.50 -2.47
N THR A 62 -18.68 -5.68 -2.56
CA THR A 62 -17.70 -4.63 -2.88
C THR A 62 -17.19 -4.71 -4.33
N LEU A 63 -17.53 -5.75 -5.09
CA LEU A 63 -17.16 -5.91 -6.49
C LEU A 63 -18.11 -5.19 -7.45
N ALA A 64 -17.55 -4.41 -8.36
CA ALA A 64 -18.28 -3.83 -9.49
C ALA A 64 -18.22 -4.74 -10.72
N GLU A 65 -17.08 -5.38 -10.95
CA GLU A 65 -16.82 -6.22 -12.13
C GLU A 65 -16.16 -7.56 -11.72
N PRO A 66 -16.93 -8.53 -11.18
CA PRO A 66 -16.36 -9.81 -10.71
C PRO A 66 -15.60 -10.60 -11.79
N SER A 67 -15.97 -10.47 -13.06
CA SER A 67 -15.30 -11.15 -14.18
C SER A 67 -13.96 -10.53 -14.58
N LYS A 68 -13.57 -9.42 -13.95
CA LYS A 68 -12.28 -8.74 -14.15
C LYS A 68 -11.29 -8.98 -13.03
N VAL A 69 -11.66 -9.79 -12.03
CA VAL A 69 -10.74 -10.14 -10.94
C VAL A 69 -9.68 -11.09 -11.48
N ASP A 70 -8.44 -10.61 -11.54
CA ASP A 70 -7.28 -11.41 -11.95
C ASP A 70 -6.37 -11.74 -10.75
N TRP A 71 -6.41 -10.90 -9.70
CA TRP A 71 -5.48 -10.97 -8.58
C TRP A 71 -6.18 -10.80 -7.24
N ILE A 72 -5.69 -11.54 -6.22
CA ILE A 72 -6.04 -11.34 -4.81
C ILE A 72 -4.78 -10.89 -4.10
N VAL A 73 -4.80 -9.68 -3.55
CA VAL A 73 -3.63 -9.07 -2.90
C VAL A 73 -3.34 -9.77 -1.56
N GLY A 74 -2.08 -10.07 -1.31
CA GLY A 74 -1.62 -10.59 -0.01
C GLY A 74 -1.86 -9.58 1.12
N ALA A 75 -2.71 -9.93 2.09
CA ALA A 75 -2.96 -9.08 3.26
C ALA A 75 -1.77 -9.10 4.23
N ASP A 76 -1.34 -7.90 4.64
CA ASP A 76 -0.19 -7.69 5.55
C ASP A 76 -0.38 -8.38 6.91
N GLY A 77 -1.53 -8.17 7.54
CA GLY A 77 -1.91 -8.86 8.79
C GLY A 77 -2.28 -10.34 8.63
N GLY A 78 -2.08 -10.92 7.44
CA GLY A 78 -2.53 -12.25 7.08
C GLY A 78 -4.01 -12.34 6.70
N GLN A 79 -4.39 -13.49 6.14
CA GLN A 79 -5.78 -13.72 5.74
C GLN A 79 -6.68 -13.90 6.97
N SER A 80 -7.80 -13.18 7.00
CA SER A 80 -8.84 -13.35 8.01
C SER A 80 -10.16 -13.75 7.35
N PRO A 81 -10.91 -14.72 7.91
CA PRO A 81 -12.24 -15.07 7.39
C PRO A 81 -13.27 -13.95 7.58
N THR A 82 -12.99 -12.97 8.43
CA THR A 82 -13.90 -11.85 8.72
C THR A 82 -13.55 -10.57 7.96
N ARG A 83 -12.42 -10.55 7.24
CA ARG A 83 -12.01 -9.40 6.43
C ARG A 83 -12.16 -9.71 4.94
N THR A 84 -12.67 -8.73 4.21
CA THR A 84 -12.75 -8.76 2.76
C THR A 84 -11.34 -8.80 2.18
N ALA A 85 -11.13 -9.67 1.19
CA ALA A 85 -9.89 -9.66 0.44
C ALA A 85 -9.86 -8.43 -0.48
N MET A 86 -8.67 -7.85 -0.64
CA MET A 86 -8.44 -6.86 -1.69
C MET A 86 -8.20 -7.59 -3.00
N VAL A 87 -8.90 -7.19 -4.06
CA VAL A 87 -8.78 -7.80 -5.38
C VAL A 87 -8.68 -6.76 -6.47
N GLU A 88 -7.96 -7.11 -7.53
CA GLU A 88 -7.57 -6.21 -8.60
C GLU A 88 -7.67 -6.94 -9.95
N ASN A 89 -7.81 -6.17 -11.03
CA ASN A 89 -7.42 -6.65 -12.37
C ASN A 89 -5.90 -6.49 -12.57
N ALA A 90 -5.38 -7.02 -13.69
CA ALA A 90 -3.97 -6.93 -14.01
C ALA A 90 -3.43 -5.48 -14.09
N ASP A 91 -4.22 -4.54 -14.63
CA ASP A 91 -3.79 -3.14 -14.80
C ASP A 91 -3.69 -2.41 -13.45
N GLU A 92 -4.67 -2.61 -12.57
CA GLU A 92 -4.68 -2.08 -11.20
C GLU A 92 -3.51 -2.64 -10.38
N GLY A 93 -3.23 -3.95 -10.51
CA GLY A 93 -2.09 -4.60 -9.88
C GLY A 93 -0.75 -4.04 -10.37
N ALA A 94 -0.61 -3.79 -11.68
CA ALA A 94 0.59 -3.19 -12.25
C ALA A 94 0.85 -1.77 -11.70
N ILE A 95 -0.19 -0.94 -11.58
CA ILE A 95 -0.08 0.39 -10.97
C ILE A 95 0.41 0.29 -9.51
N ARG A 96 -0.14 -0.65 -8.72
CA ARG A 96 0.30 -0.86 -7.34
C ARG A 96 1.76 -1.34 -7.26
N TYR A 97 2.21 -2.13 -8.24
CA TYR A 97 3.60 -2.58 -8.33
C TYR A 97 4.54 -1.42 -8.60
N ASP A 98 4.18 -0.55 -9.55
CA ASP A 98 4.98 0.64 -9.90
C ASP A 98 5.18 1.56 -8.70
N VAL A 99 4.13 1.77 -7.88
CA VAL A 99 4.21 2.62 -6.68
C VAL A 99 5.34 2.18 -5.73
N LEU A 100 5.39 0.89 -5.37
CA LEU A 100 6.44 0.41 -4.47
C LEU A 100 7.79 0.33 -5.20
N ALA A 101 7.81 -0.10 -6.45
CA ALA A 101 9.04 -0.21 -7.23
C ALA A 101 9.75 1.14 -7.37
N ASP A 102 9.00 2.22 -7.65
CA ASP A 102 9.55 3.56 -7.81
C ASP A 102 10.09 4.11 -6.49
N ALA A 103 9.35 3.94 -5.39
CA ALA A 103 9.83 4.31 -4.05
C ALA A 103 11.16 3.61 -3.69
N VAL A 104 11.33 2.34 -4.05
CA VAL A 104 12.58 1.60 -3.82
C VAL A 104 13.70 2.07 -4.76
N LYS A 105 13.39 2.30 -6.04
CA LYS A 105 14.36 2.78 -7.04
C LYS A 105 14.90 4.18 -6.75
N GLU A 106 14.16 4.99 -5.99
CA GLU A 106 14.66 6.28 -5.47
C GLU A 106 15.80 6.10 -4.46
N GLN A 107 15.87 4.96 -3.78
CA GLN A 107 16.86 4.70 -2.72
C GLN A 107 18.01 3.82 -3.19
N VAL A 108 17.74 2.83 -4.04
CA VAL A 108 18.73 1.85 -4.50
C VAL A 108 18.45 1.45 -5.95
N SER A 109 19.51 1.21 -6.72
CA SER A 109 19.35 0.62 -8.06
C SER A 109 18.89 -0.83 -7.92
N LEU A 110 17.80 -1.18 -8.60
CA LEU A 110 17.33 -2.56 -8.71
C LEU A 110 17.72 -3.11 -10.08
N ASP A 111 18.59 -4.12 -10.07
CA ASP A 111 19.03 -4.84 -11.27
C ASP A 111 19.31 -6.31 -10.96
N ALA A 112 19.70 -7.07 -12.00
CA ALA A 112 19.95 -8.51 -11.89
C ALA A 112 21.14 -8.89 -10.99
N SER A 113 21.91 -7.93 -10.47
CA SER A 113 22.92 -8.17 -9.44
C SER A 113 22.43 -7.89 -8.03
N THR A 114 21.30 -7.20 -7.87
CA THR A 114 20.73 -6.83 -6.58
C THR A 114 20.02 -8.04 -5.95
N VAL A 115 20.40 -8.35 -4.72
CA VAL A 115 19.79 -9.44 -3.95
C VAL A 115 18.93 -8.87 -2.83
N CYS A 116 17.66 -9.27 -2.80
CA CYS A 116 16.67 -8.83 -1.82
C CYS A 116 16.21 -10.02 -0.96
N ALA A 117 15.95 -9.76 0.32
CA ALA A 117 15.35 -10.72 1.24
C ALA A 117 14.13 -10.12 1.94
N ALA A 118 12.96 -10.70 1.73
CA ALA A 118 11.76 -10.37 2.50
C ALA A 118 11.59 -11.35 3.66
N VAL A 119 11.65 -10.84 4.89
CA VAL A 119 11.56 -11.63 6.11
C VAL A 119 10.26 -11.31 6.82
N SER A 120 9.37 -12.29 6.95
CA SER A 120 8.03 -12.11 7.53
C SER A 120 7.72 -13.09 8.63
N THR A 121 6.71 -12.78 9.44
CA THR A 121 6.01 -13.80 10.23
C THR A 121 5.32 -14.84 9.33
N PRO A 122 4.92 -16.01 9.86
CA PRO A 122 4.12 -16.99 9.11
C PRO A 122 2.81 -16.44 8.56
N GLU A 123 2.18 -15.51 9.27
CA GLU A 123 0.91 -14.87 8.92
C GLU A 123 1.09 -13.90 7.74
N GLY A 124 2.16 -13.08 7.76
CA GLY A 124 2.46 -12.09 6.73
C GLY A 124 3.12 -12.64 5.46
N ARG A 125 3.28 -13.97 5.32
CA ARG A 125 4.05 -14.58 4.22
C ARG A 125 3.52 -14.24 2.82
N TYR A 126 2.21 -14.05 2.67
CA TYR A 126 1.62 -13.72 1.38
C TYR A 126 1.94 -12.27 1.00
N PHE A 127 1.85 -11.34 1.95
CA PHE A 127 2.28 -9.95 1.73
C PHE A 127 3.78 -9.87 1.44
N ALA A 128 4.61 -10.64 2.15
CA ALA A 128 6.04 -10.74 1.85
C ALA A 128 6.31 -11.28 0.43
N SER A 129 5.48 -12.21 -0.04
CA SER A 129 5.55 -12.73 -1.41
C SER A 129 5.13 -11.69 -2.45
N GLU A 130 4.12 -10.85 -2.15
CA GLU A 130 3.77 -9.70 -3.00
C GLU A 130 4.94 -8.72 -3.13
N VAL A 131 5.52 -8.30 -2.00
CA VAL A 131 6.66 -7.37 -2.01
C VAL A 131 7.84 -7.97 -2.78
N ALA A 132 8.15 -9.25 -2.57
CA ALA A 132 9.19 -9.94 -3.33
C ALA A 132 8.87 -10.00 -4.84
N THR A 133 7.61 -10.23 -5.21
CA THR A 133 7.16 -10.25 -6.61
C THR A 133 7.34 -8.87 -7.26
N ILE A 134 7.03 -7.79 -6.55
CA ILE A 134 7.27 -6.42 -7.00
C ILE A 134 8.76 -6.15 -7.21
N LEU A 135 9.62 -6.55 -6.26
CA LEU A 135 11.07 -6.38 -6.38
C LEU A 135 11.65 -7.19 -7.56
N ILE A 136 11.11 -8.39 -7.83
CA ILE A 136 11.47 -9.21 -9.00
C ILE A 136 11.04 -8.51 -10.30
N ALA A 137 9.80 -8.02 -10.36
CA ALA A 137 9.30 -7.27 -11.50
C ALA A 137 10.12 -5.99 -11.76
N ALA A 138 10.66 -5.38 -10.70
CA ALA A 138 11.54 -4.23 -10.75
C ALA A 138 13.00 -4.56 -11.16
N GLY A 139 13.36 -5.85 -11.27
CA GLY A 139 14.63 -6.30 -11.83
C GLY A 139 15.57 -7.03 -10.85
N ALA A 140 15.23 -7.13 -9.56
CA ALA A 140 16.08 -7.73 -8.54
C ALA A 140 15.85 -9.24 -8.34
N HIS A 141 16.79 -9.92 -7.67
CA HIS A 141 16.59 -11.27 -7.16
C HIS A 141 16.01 -11.22 -5.74
N ALA A 142 14.72 -11.51 -5.57
CA ALA A 142 14.09 -11.49 -4.25
C ALA A 142 13.80 -12.89 -3.69
N HIS A 143 14.08 -13.07 -2.39
CA HIS A 143 13.81 -14.30 -1.65
C HIS A 143 12.87 -14.02 -0.47
N VAL A 144 11.96 -14.95 -0.19
CA VAL A 144 11.04 -14.84 0.96
C VAL A 144 11.46 -15.84 2.04
N PHE A 145 11.63 -15.34 3.26
CA PHE A 145 11.90 -16.14 4.44
C PHE A 145 10.81 -15.93 5.47
N THR A 146 10.26 -17.03 5.99
CA THR A 146 9.38 -16.99 7.15
C THR A 146 10.21 -17.16 8.42
N ASP A 147 10.11 -16.18 9.30
CA ASP A 147 10.70 -16.16 10.61
C ASP A 147 9.69 -16.70 11.65
N ASP A 148 9.91 -17.96 12.06
CA ASP A 148 9.15 -18.62 13.12
C ASP A 148 9.78 -18.41 14.51
N GLY A 149 10.80 -17.55 14.64
CA GLY A 149 11.57 -17.31 15.86
C GLY A 149 12.73 -18.28 16.06
N ARG A 150 13.03 -19.14 15.08
CA ARG A 150 14.21 -20.00 15.13
C ARG A 150 15.43 -19.26 14.58
N PRO A 151 16.66 -19.54 15.08
CA PRO A 151 17.88 -18.82 14.68
C PRO A 151 18.22 -18.87 13.18
N ARG A 152 17.63 -19.81 12.43
CA ARG A 152 17.96 -20.07 11.02
C ARG A 152 17.72 -18.90 10.07
N THR A 153 16.88 -17.93 10.43
CA THR A 153 16.65 -16.74 9.59
C THR A 153 17.94 -15.97 9.35
N TYR A 154 18.72 -15.72 10.41
CA TYR A 154 19.98 -14.99 10.30
C TYR A 154 21.06 -15.78 9.55
N GLU A 155 21.15 -17.10 9.76
CA GLU A 155 22.06 -17.96 9.00
C GLU A 155 21.78 -17.89 7.49
N ARG A 156 20.49 -17.87 7.10
CA ARG A 156 20.08 -17.74 5.70
C ARG A 156 20.40 -16.37 5.12
N LEU A 157 20.16 -15.30 5.90
CA LEU A 157 20.51 -13.95 5.48
C LEU A 157 22.01 -13.80 5.29
N GLU A 158 22.82 -14.33 6.21
CA GLU A 158 24.29 -14.28 6.10
C GLU A 158 24.81 -15.04 4.87
N LEU A 159 24.25 -16.22 4.59
CA LEU A 159 24.59 -16.99 3.40
C LEU A 159 24.14 -16.32 2.10
N LEU A 160 23.00 -15.64 2.13
CA LEU A 160 22.46 -14.95 0.96
C LEU A 160 23.21 -13.63 0.68
N GLY A 161 23.60 -12.91 1.73
CA GLY A 161 24.25 -11.59 1.65
C GLY A 161 23.40 -10.56 0.89
N PRO A 162 22.14 -10.30 1.28
CA PRO A 162 21.27 -9.37 0.57
C PRO A 162 21.80 -7.93 0.61
N ASP A 163 21.52 -7.18 -0.46
CA ASP A 163 21.69 -5.72 -0.52
C ASP A 163 20.49 -5.00 0.13
N VAL A 164 19.29 -5.58 0.00
CA VAL A 164 18.04 -5.02 0.52
C VAL A 164 17.32 -6.04 1.39
N VAL A 165 16.89 -5.63 2.58
CA VAL A 165 16.09 -6.46 3.48
C VAL A 165 14.73 -5.82 3.70
N VAL A 166 13.65 -6.53 3.38
CA VAL A 166 12.28 -6.15 3.73
C VAL A 166 11.93 -6.76 5.08
N ILE A 167 11.59 -5.91 6.05
CA ILE A 167 11.37 -6.28 7.44
C ILE A 167 9.87 -6.30 7.72
N LEU A 168 9.30 -7.51 7.74
CA LEU A 168 7.90 -7.79 8.08
C LEU A 168 7.80 -8.72 9.32
N SER A 169 8.93 -9.04 9.95
CA SER A 169 8.98 -9.75 11.24
C SER A 169 9.45 -8.80 12.34
N PRO A 170 8.72 -8.68 13.46
CA PRO A 170 9.13 -7.85 14.59
C PRO A 170 10.35 -8.42 15.33
N ARG A 171 10.74 -9.67 15.03
CA ARG A 171 11.85 -10.38 15.70
C ARG A 171 13.19 -10.22 14.98
N LEU A 172 13.19 -9.63 13.78
CA LEU A 172 14.43 -9.36 13.08
C LEU A 172 15.19 -8.25 13.82
N GLU A 173 16.49 -8.36 14.00
CA GLU A 173 17.33 -7.42 14.75
C GLU A 173 18.31 -6.76 13.77
N GLU A 174 18.39 -5.42 13.81
CA GLU A 174 19.22 -4.64 12.88
C GLU A 174 20.70 -5.01 13.02
N ASP A 175 21.21 -5.15 14.25
CA ASP A 175 22.61 -5.46 14.54
C ASP A 175 23.06 -6.86 14.08
N ARG A 176 22.11 -7.69 13.63
CA ARG A 176 22.36 -9.04 13.13
C ARG A 176 22.14 -9.17 11.63
N LEU A 177 21.83 -8.07 10.95
CA LEU A 177 21.74 -8.05 9.50
C LEU A 177 23.15 -8.17 8.89
N PRO A 178 23.29 -8.85 7.73
CA PRO A 178 24.58 -8.97 7.05
C PRO A 178 25.15 -7.60 6.69
N ALA A 179 26.47 -7.46 6.77
CA ALA A 179 27.16 -6.20 6.45
C ALA A 179 27.01 -5.76 4.98
N THR A 180 26.55 -6.65 4.11
CA THR A 180 26.20 -6.34 2.71
C THR A 180 24.93 -5.51 2.60
N THR A 181 24.07 -5.52 3.62
CA THR A 181 22.77 -4.83 3.59
C THR A 181 22.98 -3.32 3.52
N ARG A 182 22.40 -2.69 2.51
CA ARG A 182 22.49 -1.24 2.25
C ARG A 182 21.18 -0.50 2.49
N LEU A 183 20.06 -1.22 2.45
CA LEU A 183 18.74 -0.65 2.63
C LEU A 183 17.83 -1.62 3.40
N ALA A 184 17.13 -1.10 4.41
CA ALA A 184 15.97 -1.76 4.98
C ALA A 184 14.67 -1.16 4.44
N ILE A 185 13.74 -2.01 4.06
CA ILE A 185 12.36 -1.61 3.75
C ILE A 185 11.48 -2.03 4.93
N THR A 186 10.78 -1.07 5.52
CA THR A 186 9.85 -1.26 6.65
C THR A 186 8.48 -0.72 6.28
N PHE A 187 7.50 -0.91 7.16
CA PHE A 187 6.14 -0.45 6.93
C PHE A 187 5.56 0.27 8.15
N ASN A 188 4.74 1.27 7.87
CA ASN A 188 3.84 1.92 8.81
C ASN A 188 4.49 2.46 10.09
N ARG A 189 5.76 2.87 10.03
CA ARG A 189 6.52 3.36 11.20
C ARG A 189 6.59 2.34 12.35
N GLU A 190 6.34 1.06 12.11
CA GLU A 190 6.40 0.03 13.15
C GLU A 190 7.82 -0.15 13.70
N ARG A 191 8.82 0.27 12.91
CA ARG A 191 10.23 0.15 13.24
C ARG A 191 11.03 1.35 12.76
N ARG A 192 12.01 1.75 13.56
CA ARG A 192 13.06 2.69 13.15
C ARG A 192 14.41 1.97 13.14
N MET A 193 15.15 2.12 12.07
CA MET A 193 16.54 1.69 11.96
C MET A 193 17.46 2.76 12.54
N THR A 194 18.55 2.33 13.16
CA THR A 194 19.47 3.18 13.92
C THR A 194 20.60 3.68 13.04
N TRP A 195 21.13 2.83 12.17
CA TRP A 195 22.31 3.11 11.37
C TRP A 195 22.15 2.67 9.90
N LEU A 196 21.29 1.69 9.63
CA LEU A 196 21.01 1.24 8.27
C LEU A 196 20.06 2.23 7.58
N PRO A 197 20.34 2.67 6.34
CA PRO A 197 19.37 3.44 5.55
C PRO A 197 18.03 2.72 5.46
N GLN A 198 16.95 3.48 5.59
CA GLN A 198 15.59 2.95 5.70
C GLN A 198 14.67 3.61 4.68
N LEU A 199 13.84 2.80 4.04
CA LEU A 199 12.63 3.22 3.34
C LEU A 199 11.44 2.68 4.11
N ASP A 200 10.70 3.55 4.80
CA ASP A 200 9.43 3.18 5.40
C ASP A 200 8.29 3.43 4.42
N VAL A 201 7.48 2.40 4.17
CA VAL A 201 6.34 2.45 3.26
C VAL A 201 5.07 2.55 4.08
N TYR A 202 4.29 3.60 3.84
CA TYR A 202 2.94 3.72 4.39
C TYR A 202 1.99 2.83 3.58
N HIS A 203 1.56 1.73 4.18
CA HIS A 203 0.71 0.72 3.60
C HIS A 203 -0.55 0.54 4.43
N VAL A 204 -1.71 0.61 3.78
CA VAL A 204 -3.00 0.35 4.44
C VAL A 204 -3.62 -0.90 3.84
N ASP A 205 -3.75 -1.95 4.65
CA ASP A 205 -4.39 -3.21 4.24
C ASP A 205 -5.82 -2.96 3.73
N GLY A 206 -6.15 -3.44 2.54
CA GLY A 206 -7.40 -3.13 1.85
C GLY A 206 -7.43 -1.83 1.03
N LEU A 207 -6.32 -1.08 0.96
CA LEU A 207 -6.13 0.05 0.04
C LEU A 207 -4.85 -0.07 -0.80
N GLY A 208 -3.71 -0.38 -0.19
CA GLY A 208 -2.41 -0.52 -0.87
C GLY A 208 -1.31 0.40 -0.31
N PHE A 209 -0.27 0.63 -1.11
CA PHE A 209 0.88 1.48 -0.77
C PHE A 209 0.56 2.96 -1.02
N LEU A 210 0.33 3.72 0.05
CA LEU A 210 -0.19 5.09 -0.03
C LEU A 210 0.92 6.15 -0.07
N GLY A 211 2.11 5.84 0.42
CA GLY A 211 3.25 6.73 0.40
C GLY A 211 4.51 6.10 0.98
N HIS A 212 5.59 6.87 1.05
CA HIS A 212 6.87 6.43 1.61
C HIS A 212 7.64 7.57 2.27
N SER A 213 8.57 7.20 3.13
CA SER A 213 9.48 8.11 3.82
C SER A 213 10.86 7.49 4.00
N SER A 214 11.90 8.30 3.90
CA SER A 214 13.27 7.94 4.26
C SER A 214 13.69 8.50 5.63
N ASP A 215 12.89 9.38 6.23
CA ASP A 215 13.19 10.06 7.50
C ASP A 215 12.22 9.69 8.64
N LEU A 216 11.12 8.99 8.31
CA LEU A 216 9.99 8.62 9.17
C LEU A 216 9.21 9.82 9.76
N ASP A 217 9.65 11.04 9.47
CA ASP A 217 9.03 12.26 9.95
C ASP A 217 7.98 12.75 8.95
N THR A 218 8.34 12.76 7.67
CA THR A 218 7.47 13.24 6.58
C THR A 218 7.33 12.18 5.50
N TYR A 219 6.08 11.89 5.13
CA TYR A 219 5.75 10.93 4.08
C TYR A 219 5.40 11.65 2.80
N THR A 220 5.96 11.18 1.69
CA THR A 220 5.53 11.55 0.34
C THR A 220 4.40 10.60 -0.05
N LEU A 221 3.25 11.17 -0.43
CA LEU A 221 2.06 10.44 -0.81
C LEU A 221 2.03 10.20 -2.33
N ASN A 222 1.52 9.05 -2.74
CA ASN A 222 1.37 8.66 -4.15
C ASN A 222 0.12 9.33 -4.78
N SER A 223 0.12 10.66 -4.87
CA SER A 223 -1.05 11.46 -5.28
C SER A 223 -1.43 11.31 -6.76
N ASP A 224 -0.58 10.67 -7.55
CA ASP A 224 -0.83 10.27 -8.94
C ASP A 224 -1.66 8.98 -9.05
N VAL A 225 -1.78 8.19 -7.98
CA VAL A 225 -2.55 6.93 -7.89
C VAL A 225 -3.71 7.03 -6.90
N TYR A 226 -3.59 7.89 -5.89
CA TYR A 226 -4.62 8.08 -4.87
C TYR A 226 -5.01 9.55 -4.74
N TYR A 227 -6.30 9.79 -4.53
CA TYR A 227 -6.79 11.08 -4.08
C TYR A 227 -6.83 11.10 -2.56
N PHE A 228 -6.21 12.13 -1.97
CA PHE A 228 -6.13 12.30 -0.52
C PHE A 228 -6.95 13.50 -0.07
N GLU A 229 -7.64 13.32 1.04
CA GLU A 229 -8.36 14.35 1.76
C GLU A 229 -8.01 14.26 3.25
N GLN A 230 -8.24 15.34 3.99
CA GLN A 230 -8.19 15.34 5.45
C GLN A 230 -9.62 15.49 5.97
N SER A 231 -10.03 14.61 6.89
CA SER A 231 -11.32 14.77 7.58
C SER A 231 -11.26 15.92 8.59
N GLY A 232 -12.43 16.36 9.07
CA GLY A 232 -12.51 17.45 10.07
C GLY A 232 -11.85 17.15 11.42
N ASP A 233 -11.63 15.87 11.74
CA ASP A 233 -10.91 15.41 12.94
C ASP A 233 -9.43 15.07 12.65
N GLY A 234 -8.92 15.42 11.47
CA GLY A 234 -7.51 15.30 11.10
C GLY A 234 -7.10 13.93 10.54
N ARG A 235 -8.04 12.98 10.39
CA ARG A 235 -7.75 11.66 9.81
C ARG A 235 -7.57 11.72 8.30
N LEU A 236 -6.71 10.84 7.79
CA LEU A 236 -6.49 10.70 6.35
C LEU A 236 -7.68 10.00 5.70
N MET A 237 -8.09 10.53 4.56
CA MET A 237 -9.13 9.95 3.74
C MET A 237 -8.60 9.72 2.33
N VAL A 238 -8.87 8.53 1.79
CA VAL A 238 -8.17 8.01 0.61
C VAL A 238 -9.18 7.48 -0.40
N THR A 239 -8.93 7.75 -1.68
CA THR A 239 -9.65 7.14 -2.80
C THR A 239 -8.65 6.69 -3.87
N PRO A 240 -8.49 5.38 -4.14
CA PRO A 240 -7.71 4.90 -5.29
C PRO A 240 -8.36 5.38 -6.60
N ILE A 241 -7.67 6.19 -7.39
CA ILE A 241 -8.30 6.84 -8.56
C ILE A 241 -8.41 5.90 -9.76
N TYR A 242 -7.68 4.78 -9.74
CA TYR A 242 -7.74 3.72 -10.75
C TYR A 242 -8.53 2.48 -10.30
N GLY A 243 -8.97 2.40 -9.05
CA GLY A 243 -9.75 1.25 -8.55
C GLY A 243 -11.14 1.18 -9.20
N ARG A 244 -11.38 0.15 -10.02
CA ARG A 244 -12.63 -0.12 -10.75
C ARG A 244 -13.21 -1.46 -10.39
N VAL A 245 -12.39 -2.51 -10.22
CA VAL A 245 -12.88 -3.86 -9.91
C VAL A 245 -13.52 -3.91 -8.52
N GLN A 246 -12.81 -3.40 -7.52
CA GLN A 246 -13.25 -3.25 -6.14
C GLN A 246 -13.13 -1.78 -5.72
N PRO A 247 -14.03 -0.91 -6.20
CA PRO A 247 -13.90 0.53 -5.99
C PRO A 247 -14.03 0.88 -4.51
N ALA A 248 -13.19 1.80 -4.04
CA ALA A 248 -13.21 2.31 -2.68
C ALA A 248 -13.36 3.84 -2.73
N LEU A 249 -14.38 4.39 -2.06
CA LEU A 249 -14.68 5.81 -2.09
C LEU A 249 -14.48 6.42 -0.71
N ARG A 250 -13.66 7.48 -0.65
CA ARG A 250 -13.48 8.32 0.52
C ARG A 250 -13.26 7.49 1.79
N VAL A 251 -12.34 6.54 1.71
CA VAL A 251 -12.05 5.62 2.80
C VAL A 251 -11.31 6.37 3.89
N LEU A 252 -11.93 6.47 5.06
CA LEU A 252 -11.40 7.12 6.24
C LEU A 252 -10.53 6.15 7.02
N THR A 253 -9.23 6.41 7.08
CA THR A 253 -8.27 5.59 7.83
C THR A 253 -8.32 5.91 9.32
N GLU A 254 -7.57 5.15 10.13
CA GLU A 254 -7.40 5.43 11.56
C GLU A 254 -6.28 6.47 11.81
N ASP A 255 -5.45 6.73 10.80
CA ASP A 255 -4.29 7.60 10.91
C ASP A 255 -4.67 9.08 10.84
N LYS A 256 -4.21 9.85 11.83
CA LYS A 256 -4.26 11.30 11.75
C LYS A 256 -3.00 11.85 11.10
N VAL A 257 -3.18 12.89 10.29
CA VAL A 257 -2.11 13.51 9.54
C VAL A 257 -2.21 15.03 9.56
N GLU A 258 -1.10 15.71 9.28
CA GLU A 258 -1.02 17.13 8.92
C GLU A 258 -0.37 17.25 7.54
N PHE A 259 -1.03 17.93 6.60
CA PHE A 259 -0.45 18.22 5.29
C PHE A 259 0.57 19.34 5.39
N VAL A 260 1.83 19.01 5.11
CA VAL A 260 2.94 19.98 5.09
C VAL A 260 3.26 20.45 3.66
N ALA A 261 2.80 19.72 2.65
CA ALA A 261 2.71 20.13 1.25
C ALA A 261 1.60 19.31 0.55
N GLU A 262 1.32 19.60 -0.73
CA GLU A 262 0.24 18.95 -1.50
C GLU A 262 0.29 17.41 -1.41
N SER A 263 1.46 16.81 -1.63
CA SER A 263 1.68 15.36 -1.56
C SER A 263 2.59 14.97 -0.40
N ARG A 264 2.64 15.79 0.68
CA ARG A 264 3.47 15.48 1.84
C ARG A 264 2.72 15.64 3.14
N VAL A 265 2.81 14.63 4.00
CA VAL A 265 2.14 14.61 5.30
C VAL A 265 3.10 14.26 6.43
N ARG A 266 2.76 14.71 7.63
CA ARG A 266 3.28 14.18 8.89
C ARG A 266 2.15 13.47 9.61
N PHE A 267 2.45 12.35 10.24
CA PHE A 267 1.47 11.68 11.09
C PHE A 267 1.43 12.34 12.47
N VAL A 268 0.24 12.46 13.04
CA VAL A 268 0.02 13.03 14.37
C VAL A 268 -0.66 12.01 15.28
N GLU A 269 -0.36 12.07 16.58
CA GLU A 269 -0.99 11.23 17.61
C GLU A 269 -2.38 11.78 18.03
#